data_AF-A0A2D0MWF9-F1
#
_entry.id   AF-A0A2D0MWF9-F1
#
_cell.length_a   1.000
_cell.length_b   1.000
_cell.length_c   1.000
_cell.angle_alpha   90.00
_cell.angle_beta   90.00
_cell.angle_gamma   90.00
#
_symmetry.space_group_name_H-M   'P 1'
#
loop_
_entity.id
_entity.type
_entity.pdbx_description
1 polymer ?
#
loop_
_entity_poly.entity_id
_entity_poly.type
_entity_poly.pdbx_seq_one_letter_code
_entity_poly.pdbx_strand_id
1 'polypeptide(L)'
;MYTLEKIYQTKLSGIHFYPETALKEGILSVVEQERYRGRVLFLDIWGTWCGPCRDEFPHMQKVKDELQDAEITYLYFSDEKTEAPEAHWMKTVKFYNLKGDHYLVKKDLIFQFLKDIDQYKPMFSYPTYMIVNRRGEIIDHAAPNPSDKEALLAALRKALAEE
;
A
#
# COMPACT_ATOMS: atom_id res chain seq x y z
N MET A 1 15.59 -8.02 -21.65
CA MET A 1 14.27 -7.88 -22.30
C MET A 1 13.30 -8.75 -21.52
N TYR A 2 12.73 -8.24 -20.43
CA TYR A 2 11.79 -9.00 -19.60
C TYR A 2 10.40 -8.84 -20.22
N THR A 3 9.82 -9.94 -20.71
CA THR A 3 8.60 -9.95 -21.51
C THR A 3 7.37 -9.64 -20.65
N LEU A 4 6.46 -8.86 -21.25
CA LEU A 4 5.16 -8.44 -20.72
C LEU A 4 4.24 -9.60 -20.27
N GLU A 5 4.59 -10.84 -20.58
CA GLU A 5 3.81 -12.05 -20.29
C GLU A 5 3.76 -12.42 -18.80
N LYS A 6 4.73 -12.02 -17.97
CA LYS A 6 4.66 -12.28 -16.51
C LYS A 6 3.69 -11.36 -15.76
N ILE A 7 3.15 -10.31 -16.41
CA ILE A 7 2.18 -9.37 -15.81
C ILE A 7 0.73 -9.93 -15.91
N TYR A 8 0.50 -11.03 -16.62
CA TYR A 8 -0.84 -11.56 -16.93
C TYR A 8 -1.31 -12.77 -16.10
N GLN A 9 -0.69 -13.10 -14.96
CA GLN A 9 -1.14 -14.21 -14.10
C GLN A 9 -1.85 -13.77 -12.82
N THR A 10 -2.95 -13.01 -12.90
CA THR A 10 -4.03 -13.00 -11.88
C THR A 10 -5.22 -12.11 -12.28
N LYS A 11 -5.76 -12.23 -13.51
CA LYS A 11 -7.00 -11.55 -13.90
C LYS A 11 -8.27 -12.03 -13.13
N LEU A 12 -8.10 -12.78 -12.05
CA LEU A 12 -9.17 -13.34 -11.19
C LEU A 12 -8.98 -13.10 -9.68
N SER A 13 -7.88 -12.51 -9.19
CA SER A 13 -7.69 -12.37 -7.72
C SER A 13 -7.55 -10.94 -7.20
N GLY A 14 -7.43 -9.91 -8.05
CA GLY A 14 -7.26 -8.52 -7.60
C GLY A 14 -5.99 -8.29 -6.77
N ILE A 15 -4.99 -9.16 -6.91
CA ILE A 15 -3.68 -9.11 -6.23
C ILE A 15 -2.62 -9.02 -7.32
N HIS A 16 -1.81 -7.96 -7.28
CA HIS A 16 -0.73 -7.73 -8.24
C HIS A 16 0.60 -7.57 -7.50
N PHE A 17 1.63 -8.28 -7.94
CA PHE A 17 2.95 -8.26 -7.33
C PHE A 17 3.94 -7.50 -8.22
N TYR A 18 4.69 -6.60 -7.60
CA TYR A 18 5.72 -5.79 -8.23
C TYR A 18 7.05 -6.00 -7.50
N PRO A 19 8.12 -6.36 -8.22
CA PRO A 19 9.45 -6.50 -7.64
C PRO A 19 10.03 -5.13 -7.27
N GLU A 20 11.15 -5.13 -6.54
CA GLU A 20 11.86 -3.90 -6.17
C GLU A 20 12.21 -3.02 -7.39
N THR A 21 12.50 -3.63 -8.54
CA THR A 21 12.82 -2.90 -9.79
C THR A 21 11.66 -2.06 -10.34
N ALA A 22 10.44 -2.25 -9.84
CA ALA A 22 9.29 -1.41 -10.17
C ALA A 22 9.32 -0.05 -9.46
N LEU A 23 10.10 0.10 -8.38
CA LEU A 23 10.25 1.31 -7.57
C LEU A 23 11.27 2.29 -8.17
N LYS A 24 11.32 2.42 -9.51
CA LYS A 24 12.31 3.17 -10.31
C LYS A 24 13.11 4.22 -9.52
N GLU A 25 12.43 5.31 -9.13
CA GLU A 25 13.00 6.48 -8.46
C GLU A 25 12.51 6.61 -7.01
N GLY A 26 11.92 5.55 -6.46
CA GLY A 26 11.38 5.48 -5.10
C GLY A 26 9.86 5.34 -5.05
N ILE A 27 9.30 5.39 -3.83
CA ILE A 27 7.87 5.18 -3.57
C ILE A 27 7.01 6.29 -4.21
N LEU A 28 7.45 7.55 -4.20
CA LEU A 28 6.71 8.64 -4.86
C LEU A 28 6.49 8.36 -6.36
N SER A 29 7.50 7.84 -7.04
CA SER A 29 7.39 7.45 -8.46
C SER A 29 6.38 6.33 -8.71
N VAL A 30 5.95 5.58 -7.68
CA VAL A 30 4.85 4.63 -7.76
C VAL A 30 3.51 5.35 -7.67
N VAL A 31 3.36 6.28 -6.73
CA VAL A 31 2.14 7.08 -6.54
C VAL A 31 1.78 7.85 -7.81
N GLU A 32 2.78 8.37 -8.53
CA GLU A 32 2.62 9.18 -9.73
C GLU A 32 2.32 8.37 -11.01
N GLN A 33 2.27 7.04 -10.95
CA GLN A 33 2.09 6.21 -12.15
C GLN A 33 0.70 6.42 -12.77
N GLU A 34 0.65 6.47 -14.11
CA GLU A 34 -0.56 6.77 -14.87
C GLU A 34 -1.78 5.93 -14.45
N ARG A 35 -1.56 4.65 -14.08
CA ARG A 35 -2.65 3.75 -13.68
C ARG A 35 -3.39 4.17 -12.40
N TYR A 36 -2.81 5.08 -11.62
CA TYR A 36 -3.38 5.57 -10.37
C TYR A 36 -4.01 6.96 -10.49
N ARG A 37 -3.85 7.65 -11.63
CA ARG A 37 -4.45 8.96 -11.83
C ARG A 37 -5.98 8.91 -11.69
N GLY A 38 -6.54 9.89 -10.99
CA GLY A 38 -7.98 9.99 -10.74
C GLY A 38 -8.51 9.04 -9.66
N ARG A 39 -7.65 8.24 -9.01
CA ARG A 39 -8.02 7.33 -7.94
C ARG A 39 -7.52 7.84 -6.59
N VAL A 40 -8.27 7.55 -5.53
CA VAL A 40 -7.74 7.68 -4.16
C VAL A 40 -6.80 6.51 -3.91
N LEU A 41 -5.65 6.74 -3.28
CA LEU A 41 -4.72 5.67 -2.92
C LEU A 41 -4.62 5.55 -1.41
N PHE A 42 -4.73 4.32 -0.91
CA PHE A 42 -4.43 3.98 0.48
C PHE A 42 -3.09 3.25 0.51
N LEU A 43 -2.09 3.87 1.14
CA LEU A 43 -0.74 3.33 1.24
C LEU A 43 -0.60 2.60 2.58
N ASP A 44 -0.05 1.39 2.54
CA ASP A 44 0.22 0.53 3.69
C ASP A 44 1.70 0.12 3.69
N ILE A 45 2.47 0.70 4.62
CA ILE A 45 3.86 0.31 4.86
C ILE A 45 3.90 -0.75 5.96
N TRP A 46 4.34 -1.96 5.60
CA TRP A 46 4.30 -3.14 6.47
C TRP A 46 5.51 -4.06 6.26
N GLY A 47 5.48 -5.26 6.86
CA GLY A 47 6.42 -6.34 6.57
C GLY A 47 5.93 -7.67 7.15
N THR A 48 6.31 -8.82 6.59
CA THR A 48 5.81 -10.13 7.05
C THR A 48 6.11 -10.43 8.52
N TRP A 49 7.18 -9.86 9.05
CA TRP A 49 7.64 -9.98 10.44
C TRP A 49 6.88 -9.05 11.40
N CYS A 50 6.06 -8.13 10.89
CA CYS A 50 5.31 -7.16 11.68
C CYS A 50 4.03 -7.83 12.24
N GLY A 51 3.99 -8.09 13.55
CA GLY A 51 2.80 -8.57 14.25
C GLY A 51 1.60 -7.63 14.08
N PRO A 52 1.70 -6.38 14.54
CA PRO A 52 0.60 -5.42 14.47
C PRO A 52 0.04 -5.22 13.05
N CYS A 53 0.89 -5.18 12.03
CA CYS A 53 0.43 -5.05 10.63
C CYS A 53 -0.51 -6.20 10.22
N ARG A 54 -0.18 -7.43 10.64
CA ARG A 54 -0.98 -8.62 10.32
C ARG A 54 -2.31 -8.62 11.09
N ASP A 55 -2.33 -8.06 12.29
CA ASP A 55 -3.54 -7.92 13.10
C ASP A 55 -4.53 -6.92 12.46
N GLU A 56 -4.05 -5.95 11.69
CA GLU A 56 -4.88 -4.94 11.00
C GLU A 56 -5.54 -5.46 9.70
N PHE A 57 -5.00 -6.49 9.05
CA PHE A 57 -5.51 -6.97 7.75
C PHE A 57 -6.98 -7.43 7.75
N PRO A 58 -7.48 -8.19 8.74
CA PRO A 58 -8.89 -8.55 8.81
C PRO A 58 -9.82 -7.33 8.97
N HIS A 59 -9.33 -6.25 9.62
CA HIS A 59 -10.09 -5.02 9.77
C HIS A 59 -10.15 -4.24 8.46
N MET A 60 -9.04 -4.18 7.72
CA MET A 60 -8.99 -3.59 6.38
C MET A 60 -9.95 -4.29 5.41
N GLN A 61 -10.14 -5.61 5.51
CA GLN A 61 -11.14 -6.30 4.69
C GLN A 61 -12.56 -5.75 4.93
N LYS A 62 -12.94 -5.49 6.19
CA LYS A 62 -14.25 -4.91 6.53
C LYS A 62 -14.41 -3.49 6.00
N VAL A 63 -13.33 -2.71 5.93
CA VAL A 63 -13.33 -1.36 5.34
C VAL A 63 -13.52 -1.44 3.83
N LYS A 64 -12.83 -2.38 3.17
CA LYS A 64 -12.97 -2.65 1.72
C LYS A 64 -14.39 -3.09 1.34
N ASP A 65 -15.03 -3.91 2.16
CA ASP A 65 -16.39 -4.39 1.90
C ASP A 65 -17.41 -3.23 1.87
N GLU A 66 -17.21 -2.20 2.69
CA GLU A 66 -18.04 -0.97 2.75
C GLU A 66 -17.76 0.00 1.60
N LEU A 67 -16.60 -0.12 0.95
CA LEU A 67 -16.12 0.77 -0.11
C LEU A 67 -15.90 0.03 -1.44
N GLN A 68 -16.57 -1.10 -1.63
CA GLN A 68 -16.33 -2.00 -2.77
C GLN A 68 -16.51 -1.33 -4.15
N ASP A 69 -17.41 -0.35 -4.25
CA ASP A 69 -17.71 0.39 -5.47
C ASP A 69 -16.93 1.72 -5.57
N ALA A 70 -16.08 2.02 -4.59
CA ALA A 70 -15.30 3.24 -4.58
C ALA A 70 -14.02 3.10 -5.41
N GLU A 71 -13.61 4.20 -6.05
CA GLU A 71 -12.36 4.27 -6.82
C GLU A 71 -11.12 4.43 -5.91
N ILE A 72 -10.85 3.40 -5.10
CA ILE A 72 -9.68 3.33 -4.22
C ILE A 72 -8.72 2.25 -4.73
N THR A 73 -7.43 2.57 -4.80
CA THR A 73 -6.36 1.59 -4.95
C THR A 73 -5.61 1.42 -3.65
N TYR A 74 -5.43 0.16 -3.22
CA TYR A 74 -4.65 -0.18 -2.03
C TYR A 74 -3.23 -0.55 -2.45
N LEU A 75 -2.25 0.22 -1.97
CA LEU A 75 -0.84 0.06 -2.26
C LEU A 75 -0.11 -0.46 -1.03
N TYR A 76 0.50 -1.63 -1.14
CA TYR A 76 1.22 -2.30 -0.06
C TYR A 76 2.72 -2.23 -0.33
N PHE A 77 3.47 -1.63 0.59
CA PHE A 77 4.93 -1.53 0.54
C PHE A 77 5.53 -2.36 1.68
N SER A 78 6.08 -3.52 1.33
CA SER A 78 6.59 -4.49 2.30
C SER A 78 8.12 -4.38 2.46
N ASP A 79 8.57 -4.05 3.67
CA ASP A 79 9.96 -4.15 4.11
C ASP A 79 10.25 -5.54 4.67
N GLU A 80 10.98 -6.36 3.91
CA GLU A 80 11.26 -7.74 4.28
C GLU A 80 12.66 -7.92 4.89
N LYS A 81 12.74 -8.68 5.98
CA LYS A 81 13.99 -8.93 6.74
C LYS A 81 14.64 -10.28 6.45
N THR A 82 14.16 -11.02 5.45
CA THR A 82 14.58 -12.41 5.18
C THR A 82 15.42 -12.50 3.91
N GLU A 83 16.23 -13.56 3.78
CA GLU A 83 17.08 -13.82 2.59
C GLU A 83 16.26 -14.20 1.35
N ALA A 84 15.03 -14.72 1.53
CA ALA A 84 14.11 -15.08 0.44
C ALA A 84 12.79 -14.29 0.55
N PRO A 85 12.84 -12.95 0.41
CA PRO A 85 11.72 -12.07 0.75
C PRO A 85 10.49 -12.33 -0.11
N GLU A 86 10.65 -12.58 -1.42
CA GLU A 86 9.54 -12.79 -2.36
C GLU A 86 8.61 -13.93 -1.94
N ALA A 87 9.15 -15.10 -1.63
CA ALA A 87 8.34 -16.28 -1.34
C ALA A 87 7.49 -16.10 -0.08
N HIS A 88 8.10 -15.57 0.99
CA HIS A 88 7.41 -15.38 2.26
C HIS A 88 6.36 -14.27 2.19
N TRP A 89 6.71 -13.15 1.54
CA TRP A 89 5.81 -12.04 1.28
C TRP A 89 4.60 -12.46 0.44
N MET A 90 4.83 -13.09 -0.71
CA MET A 90 3.74 -13.55 -1.58
C MET A 90 2.82 -14.55 -0.88
N LYS A 91 3.38 -15.46 -0.06
CA LYS A 91 2.59 -16.39 0.75
C LYS A 91 1.70 -15.65 1.75
N THR A 92 2.23 -14.64 2.42
CA THR A 92 1.51 -13.84 3.42
C THR A 92 0.40 -13.00 2.77
N VAL A 93 0.71 -12.32 1.66
CA VAL A 93 -0.28 -11.55 0.88
C VAL A 93 -1.45 -12.43 0.44
N LYS A 94 -1.17 -13.64 -0.06
CA LYS A 94 -2.21 -14.61 -0.47
C LYS A 94 -3.00 -15.15 0.73
N PHE A 95 -2.32 -15.44 1.84
CA PHE A 95 -2.97 -15.96 3.05
C PHE A 95 -4.00 -14.98 3.61
N TYR A 96 -3.68 -13.68 3.66
CA TYR A 96 -4.60 -12.64 4.12
C TYR A 96 -5.50 -12.08 3.01
N ASN A 97 -5.41 -12.60 1.77
CA ASN A 97 -6.19 -12.13 0.62
C ASN A 97 -6.11 -10.61 0.42
N LEU A 98 -4.90 -10.04 0.54
CA LEU A 98 -4.71 -8.59 0.47
C LEU A 98 -4.88 -8.10 -0.97
N LYS A 99 -6.11 -7.79 -1.39
CA LYS A 99 -6.36 -7.25 -2.73
C LYS A 99 -5.75 -5.86 -2.89
N GLY A 100 -5.00 -5.64 -3.96
CA GLY A 100 -4.27 -4.40 -4.23
C GLY A 100 -2.95 -4.65 -4.97
N ASP A 101 -2.14 -3.61 -5.02
CA ASP A 101 -0.84 -3.62 -5.68
C ASP A 101 0.26 -3.70 -4.62
N HIS A 102 1.13 -4.69 -4.74
CA HIS A 102 2.11 -5.07 -3.71
C HIS A 102 3.53 -4.84 -4.23
N TYR A 103 4.32 -4.07 -3.49
CA TYR A 103 5.71 -3.76 -3.78
C TYR A 103 6.60 -4.32 -2.68
N LEU A 104 7.64 -5.06 -3.08
CA LEU A 104 8.79 -5.24 -2.21
C LEU A 104 9.61 -3.97 -2.21
N VAL A 105 9.94 -3.45 -1.03
CA VAL A 105 10.70 -2.23 -0.88
C VAL A 105 11.83 -2.44 0.13
N LYS A 106 12.98 -1.82 -0.13
CA LYS A 106 14.06 -1.74 0.85
C LYS A 106 13.74 -0.69 1.90
N LYS A 107 14.10 -0.99 3.15
CA LYS A 107 13.99 -0.05 4.27
C LYS A 107 14.54 1.35 3.98
N ASP A 108 15.66 1.45 3.25
CA ASP A 108 16.26 2.74 2.89
C ASP A 108 15.37 3.58 1.96
N LEU A 109 14.64 2.94 1.04
CA LEU A 109 13.68 3.61 0.17
C LEU A 109 12.44 4.08 0.93
N ILE A 110 12.01 3.35 1.97
CA ILE A 110 10.96 3.82 2.89
C ILE A 110 11.46 5.06 3.63
N PHE A 111 12.67 5.03 4.19
CA PHE A 111 13.18 6.19 4.90
C PHE A 111 13.40 7.40 3.99
N GLN A 112 13.86 7.18 2.75
CA GLN A 112 13.97 8.25 1.76
C GLN A 112 12.58 8.84 1.47
N PHE A 113 11.60 7.99 1.17
CA PHE A 113 10.22 8.41 0.95
C PHE A 113 9.67 9.25 2.11
N LEU A 114 9.82 8.79 3.34
CA LEU A 114 9.35 9.52 4.53
C LEU A 114 10.04 10.88 4.69
N LYS A 115 11.31 11.01 4.30
CA LYS A 115 12.01 12.30 4.28
C LYS A 115 11.48 13.21 3.18
N ASP A 116 11.25 12.67 1.98
CA ASP A 116 10.79 13.44 0.81
C ASP A 116 9.43 14.10 1.04
N ILE A 117 8.59 13.49 1.89
CA ILE A 117 7.25 14.00 2.25
C ILE A 117 7.23 14.73 3.60
N ASP A 118 8.39 15.04 4.18
CA ASP A 118 8.56 15.68 5.50
C ASP A 118 7.84 14.93 6.66
N GLN A 119 7.78 13.60 6.58
CA GLN A 119 7.19 12.72 7.60
C GLN A 119 8.21 11.87 8.34
N TYR A 120 9.50 12.07 8.08
CA TYR A 120 10.53 11.34 8.78
C TYR A 120 10.54 11.70 10.26
N LYS A 121 9.99 10.81 11.09
CA LYS A 121 10.13 10.88 12.54
C LYS A 121 11.25 9.95 12.98
N PRO A 122 12.09 10.35 13.96
CA PRO A 122 13.11 9.48 14.54
C PRO A 122 12.56 8.13 15.06
N MET A 123 11.25 8.06 15.32
CA MET A 123 10.52 6.88 15.78
C MET A 123 9.51 6.39 14.73
N PHE A 124 9.94 6.19 13.49
CA PHE A 124 9.12 5.50 12.48
C PHE A 124 8.74 4.09 12.97
N SER A 125 7.47 3.71 12.80
CA SER A 125 6.92 2.44 13.25
C SER A 125 6.07 1.78 12.16
N TYR A 126 6.01 0.45 12.20
CA TYR A 126 5.09 -0.34 11.38
C TYR A 126 3.83 -0.71 12.19
N PRO A 127 2.63 -0.75 11.58
CA PRO A 127 2.34 -0.26 10.23
C PRO A 127 2.36 1.28 10.17
N THR A 128 2.45 1.82 8.96
CA THR A 128 2.18 3.24 8.68
C THR A 128 1.24 3.36 7.50
N TYR A 129 0.19 4.17 7.65
CA TYR A 129 -0.85 4.36 6.65
C TYR A 129 -0.91 5.80 6.15
N MET A 130 -1.16 5.97 4.85
CA MET A 130 -1.34 7.29 4.24
C MET A 130 -2.46 7.28 3.22
N ILE A 131 -3.05 8.45 2.96
CA ILE A 131 -4.08 8.64 1.95
C ILE A 131 -3.59 9.66 0.92
N VAL A 132 -3.69 9.29 -0.35
CA VAL A 132 -3.43 10.12 -1.50
C VAL A 132 -4.74 10.44 -2.19
N ASN A 133 -4.97 11.72 -2.51
CA ASN A 133 -6.17 12.14 -3.23
C ASN A 133 -6.09 11.83 -4.74
N ARG A 134 -7.17 12.11 -5.47
CA ARG A 134 -7.27 11.84 -6.92
C ARG A 134 -6.25 12.61 -7.79
N ARG A 135 -5.64 13.67 -7.25
CA ARG A 135 -4.60 14.47 -7.91
C ARG A 135 -3.19 13.90 -7.70
N GLY A 136 -3.04 12.86 -6.88
CA GLY A 136 -1.75 12.28 -6.54
C GLY A 136 -1.05 12.96 -5.36
N GLU A 137 -1.75 13.80 -4.59
CA GLU A 137 -1.21 14.49 -3.42
C GLU A 137 -1.47 13.68 -2.15
N ILE A 138 -0.45 13.50 -1.31
CA ILE A 138 -0.65 12.91 0.02
C ILE A 138 -1.38 13.94 0.89
N ILE A 139 -2.60 13.62 1.30
CA ILE A 139 -3.47 14.51 2.09
C ILE A 139 -3.60 14.05 3.55
N ASP A 140 -3.26 12.80 3.83
CA ASP A 140 -3.15 12.26 5.17
C ASP A 140 -1.87 11.43 5.27
N HIS A 141 -0.95 11.90 6.11
CA HIS A 141 0.35 11.28 6.33
C HIS A 141 0.37 10.28 7.49
N ALA A 142 -0.73 10.16 8.24
CA ALA A 142 -0.87 9.29 9.39
C ALA A 142 -2.33 8.81 9.49
N ALA A 143 -2.78 8.15 8.43
CA ALA A 143 -4.17 7.72 8.32
C ALA A 143 -4.55 6.76 9.47
N PRO A 144 -5.82 6.78 9.91
CA PRO A 144 -6.27 5.91 11.00
C PRO A 144 -6.02 4.43 10.71
N ASN A 145 -5.72 3.66 11.76
CA ASN A 145 -5.56 2.22 11.64
C ASN A 145 -6.87 1.57 11.15
N PRO A 146 -6.81 0.48 10.36
CA PRO A 146 -7.99 -0.25 9.92
C PRO A 146 -8.92 -0.72 11.06
N SER A 147 -8.36 -1.01 12.23
CA SER A 147 -9.07 -1.37 13.45
C SER A 147 -9.95 -0.25 13.99
N ASP A 148 -9.62 1.01 13.71
CA ASP A 148 -10.51 2.17 13.87
C ASP A 148 -11.32 2.40 12.58
N LYS A 149 -12.23 1.45 12.33
CA LYS A 149 -13.02 1.37 11.09
C LYS A 149 -13.72 2.70 10.76
N GLU A 150 -14.34 3.34 11.74
CA GLU A 150 -15.14 4.55 11.51
C GLU A 150 -14.26 5.75 11.15
N ALA A 151 -13.13 5.93 11.86
CA ALA A 151 -12.19 6.99 11.53
C ALA A 151 -11.59 6.81 10.13
N LEU A 152 -11.21 5.57 9.79
CA LEU A 152 -10.64 5.29 8.47
C LEU A 152 -11.67 5.45 7.34
N LEU A 153 -12.91 4.99 7.54
CA LEU A 153 -13.99 5.21 6.57
C LEU A 153 -14.27 6.69 6.35
N ALA A 154 -14.28 7.50 7.42
CA ALA A 154 -14.46 8.94 7.32
C ALA A 154 -13.34 9.60 6.51
N ALA A 155 -12.07 9.23 6.77
CA ALA A 155 -10.92 9.76 6.06
C ALA A 155 -10.95 9.39 4.56
N LEU A 156 -11.23 8.13 4.22
CA LEU A 156 -11.33 7.67 2.83
C LEU A 156 -12.51 8.30 2.08
N ARG A 157 -13.69 8.42 2.71
CA ARG A 157 -14.85 9.09 2.12
C ARG A 157 -14.60 10.57 1.86
N LYS A 158 -13.89 11.24 2.76
CA LYS A 158 -13.45 12.62 2.54
C LYS A 158 -12.56 12.71 1.30
N ALA A 159 -11.54 11.87 1.19
CA ALA A 159 -10.64 11.84 0.04
C ALA A 159 -11.37 11.55 -1.29
N LEU A 160 -12.41 10.71 -1.27
CA LEU A 160 -13.24 10.40 -2.44
C LEU A 160 -14.17 11.55 -2.87
N ALA A 161 -14.54 12.41 -1.92
CA ALA A 161 -15.45 13.54 -2.17
C ALA A 161 -14.71 14.79 -2.65
N GLU A 162 -13.37 14.82 -2.58
CA GLU A 162 -12.56 15.91 -3.12
C GLU A 162 -12.56 15.87 -4.66
N GLU A 163 -12.75 17.05 -5.27
CA GLU A 163 -12.72 17.28 -6.73
C GLU A 163 -11.29 17.33 -7.30
#